data_AF-A0A966YW85-F1
#
_entry.id   AF-A0A966YW85-F1
#
_cell.length_a   1.000
_cell.length_b   1.000
_cell.length_c   1.000
_cell.angle_alpha   90.00
_cell.angle_beta   90.00
_cell.angle_gamma   90.00
#
_symmetry.space_group_name_H-M   'P 1'
#
loop_
_entity.id
_entity.type
_entity.pdbx_description
1 polymer ?
#
loop_
_entity_poly.entity_id
_entity_poly.type
_entity_poly.pdbx_seq_one_letter_code
_entity_poly.pdbx_strand_id
1 'polypeptide(L)'
;MTSLSESVSVLSGRDSWHTPAAAGIPEIRMSDGPAGVRGTSWTGPRSAVFPCGSALGATFDPTLIQEVGVALGRQARSKSAHVLLAPTVNLHRTPIGGRNFECMSEDPLLTGVLARAYVEGVQSQGIACCIKHFIGNDTEYERSTISSEIDERTLREVYLLPFEMAVERNVRAVMTAYNKLNGTFCADHEWLITTVLRNEWGFDGVVISDWFGLHSTAEAMNAGLDIEMPGPTRHRGLLLESAVNEGAVDSATIEASVARVRALAEWAQASKSDGSERTDDDALTRDVQYRTAVGSTVLLTNDNDQLPWPAQSVDRIALIGPYASTGRPQGGGSAKVRPSWVASLLESLNSRDHRVDWAQGCSISRFHPSVRGEFTLDVVDEHGVSVSLTKTSLDAFWQDGPTDEMSMTFGATIQSKLSIYMILNQSLSALG
;
A
#
# COMPACT_ATOMS: atom_id res chain seq x y z
N MET A 1 3.95 -10.03 -36.65
CA MET A 1 2.99 -10.64 -35.72
C MET A 1 3.74 -10.86 -34.43
N THR A 2 3.19 -10.43 -33.31
CA THR A 2 3.74 -10.73 -31.97
C THR A 2 3.63 -12.23 -31.73
N SER A 3 4.67 -12.85 -31.16
CA SER A 3 4.59 -14.27 -30.80
C SER A 3 3.63 -14.50 -29.61
N LEU A 4 3.14 -15.74 -29.45
CA LEU A 4 2.34 -16.11 -28.27
C LEU A 4 3.14 -15.87 -26.98
N SER A 5 4.42 -16.23 -26.95
CA SER A 5 5.27 -16.06 -25.78
C SER A 5 5.47 -14.58 -25.40
N GLU A 6 5.71 -13.69 -26.37
CA GLU A 6 5.75 -12.25 -26.11
C GLU A 6 4.40 -11.73 -25.59
N SER A 7 3.29 -12.20 -26.16
CA SER A 7 1.93 -11.82 -25.75
C SER A 7 1.60 -12.28 -24.33
N VAL A 8 2.02 -13.49 -23.96
CA VAL A 8 1.87 -14.03 -22.60
C VAL A 8 2.77 -13.28 -21.60
N SER A 9 3.99 -12.91 -22.00
CA SER A 9 4.96 -12.27 -21.09
C SER A 9 4.45 -10.95 -20.49
N VAL A 10 3.74 -10.13 -21.28
CA VAL A 10 3.19 -8.83 -20.81
C VAL A 10 2.00 -8.98 -19.86
N LEU A 11 1.44 -10.19 -19.73
CA LEU A 11 0.35 -10.48 -18.80
C LEU A 11 0.87 -10.81 -17.39
N SER A 12 2.16 -10.62 -17.11
CA SER A 12 2.72 -10.80 -15.76
C SER A 12 3.76 -9.75 -15.44
N GLY A 13 4.02 -9.55 -14.14
CA GLY A 13 5.19 -8.81 -13.70
C GLY A 13 6.48 -9.50 -14.15
N ARG A 14 7.50 -8.72 -14.53
CA ARG A 14 8.88 -9.20 -14.65
C ARG A 14 9.55 -9.28 -13.27
N ASP A 15 9.15 -8.39 -12.37
CA ASP A 15 9.67 -8.23 -11.02
C ASP A 15 8.52 -7.80 -10.09
N SER A 16 8.86 -7.34 -8.88
CA SER A 16 7.84 -6.93 -7.90
C SER A 16 6.98 -5.74 -8.32
N TRP A 17 7.40 -4.91 -9.27
CA TRP A 17 6.77 -3.60 -9.55
C TRP A 17 6.60 -3.27 -11.03
N HIS A 18 7.16 -4.06 -11.94
CA HIS A 18 7.16 -3.76 -13.37
C HIS A 18 6.58 -4.89 -14.19
N THR A 19 5.83 -4.57 -15.24
CA THR A 19 5.62 -5.47 -16.39
C THR A 19 6.86 -5.44 -17.30
N PRO A 20 7.11 -6.47 -18.13
CA PRO A 20 8.18 -6.40 -19.12
C PRO A 20 7.81 -5.45 -20.28
N ALA A 21 8.82 -4.82 -20.88
CA ALA A 21 8.69 -4.17 -22.19
C ALA A 21 8.75 -5.25 -23.29
N ALA A 22 7.60 -5.71 -23.75
CA ALA A 22 7.47 -6.78 -24.75
C ALA A 22 6.19 -6.58 -25.59
N ALA A 23 6.03 -7.35 -26.67
CA ALA A 23 4.86 -7.26 -27.55
C ALA A 23 4.58 -5.83 -28.10
N GLY A 24 5.59 -4.97 -28.20
CA GLY A 24 5.43 -3.56 -28.55
C GLY A 24 4.69 -2.72 -27.50
N ILE A 25 4.64 -3.18 -26.25
CA ILE A 25 4.09 -2.46 -25.09
C ILE A 25 5.28 -2.03 -24.21
N PRO A 26 5.40 -0.74 -23.85
CA PRO A 26 6.40 -0.30 -22.89
C PRO A 26 6.18 -0.93 -21.51
N GLU A 27 7.26 -0.97 -20.72
CA GLU A 27 7.17 -1.34 -19.31
C GLU A 27 6.20 -0.44 -18.55
N ILE A 28 5.34 -1.06 -17.74
CA ILE A 28 4.45 -0.37 -16.80
C ILE A 28 5.01 -0.59 -15.39
N ARG A 29 5.51 0.48 -14.79
CA ARG A 29 5.79 0.57 -13.34
C ARG A 29 4.52 0.78 -12.51
N MET A 30 4.39 0.00 -11.45
CA MET A 30 3.37 0.10 -10.40
C MET A 30 4.02 0.47 -9.06
N SER A 31 3.27 1.15 -8.19
CA SER A 31 3.74 1.42 -6.83
C SER A 31 2.57 1.46 -5.83
N ASP A 32 2.79 0.94 -4.63
CA ASP A 32 1.92 1.24 -3.50
C ASP A 32 2.11 2.70 -3.05
N GLY A 33 1.13 3.35 -2.44
CA GLY A 33 -0.23 2.87 -2.19
C GLY A 33 -1.12 4.01 -1.70
N PRO A 34 -2.14 3.74 -0.86
CA PRO A 34 -3.29 4.62 -0.72
C PRO A 34 -3.06 5.92 0.05
N ALA A 35 -2.03 6.01 0.89
CA ALA A 35 -1.74 7.19 1.71
C ALA A 35 -0.29 7.70 1.54
N GLY A 36 0.35 7.35 0.42
CA GLY A 36 1.71 7.75 0.07
C GLY A 36 2.27 6.86 -1.03
N VAL A 37 3.21 7.36 -1.84
CA VAL A 37 3.80 6.59 -2.96
C VAL A 37 5.20 6.10 -2.60
N ARG A 38 5.38 4.79 -2.44
CA ARG A 38 6.64 4.19 -1.98
C ARG A 38 7.75 4.25 -3.02
N GLY A 39 7.42 4.04 -4.30
CA GLY A 39 8.39 3.65 -5.33
C GLY A 39 8.59 2.13 -5.39
N THR A 40 9.74 1.69 -5.89
CA THR A 40 10.08 0.28 -6.14
C THR A 40 10.89 -0.38 -5.02
N SER A 41 11.18 0.32 -3.93
CA SER A 41 11.98 -0.18 -2.81
C SER A 41 11.48 0.38 -1.47
N TRP A 42 11.68 -0.38 -0.39
CA TRP A 42 11.37 0.08 0.98
C TRP A 42 12.36 1.11 1.51
N THR A 43 13.57 1.15 0.94
CA THR A 43 14.66 2.06 1.32
C THR A 43 14.88 3.20 0.33
N GLY A 44 14.06 3.25 -0.73
CA GLY A 44 14.10 4.25 -1.80
C GLY A 44 13.85 5.71 -1.38
N PRO A 45 13.62 6.60 -2.35
CA PRO A 45 13.41 8.02 -2.11
C PRO A 45 12.21 8.27 -1.20
N ARG A 46 12.24 9.39 -0.48
CA ARG A 46 11.17 9.73 0.46
C ARG A 46 9.89 10.13 -0.28
N SER A 47 8.78 10.07 0.44
CA SER A 47 7.44 10.35 -0.07
C SER A 47 6.63 11.15 0.96
N ALA A 48 5.63 11.89 0.45
CA ALA A 48 4.60 12.48 1.29
C ALA A 48 3.74 11.39 1.94
N VAL A 49 3.51 11.53 3.24
CA VAL A 49 2.59 10.67 4.01
C VAL A 49 1.31 11.44 4.26
N PHE A 50 0.20 10.94 3.74
CA PHE A 50 -1.13 11.47 4.03
C PHE A 50 -1.76 10.74 5.22
N PRO A 51 -2.74 11.34 5.90
CA PRO A 51 -3.57 10.60 6.84
C PRO A 51 -4.10 9.31 6.23
N CYS A 52 -4.19 8.25 7.03
CA CYS A 52 -4.62 6.93 6.56
C CYS A 52 -6.08 6.93 6.09
N GLY A 53 -6.50 5.88 5.38
CA GLY A 53 -7.85 5.78 4.80
C GLY A 53 -8.97 6.12 5.77
N SER A 54 -8.93 5.59 7.01
CA SER A 54 -9.99 5.88 8.00
C SER A 54 -10.03 7.36 8.43
N ALA A 55 -8.88 8.03 8.42
CA ALA A 55 -8.79 9.46 8.67
C ALA A 55 -9.30 10.25 7.45
N LEU A 56 -8.98 9.81 6.22
CA LEU A 56 -9.57 10.40 5.01
C LEU A 56 -11.10 10.28 5.03
N GLY A 57 -11.63 9.12 5.42
CA GLY A 57 -13.06 8.89 5.62
C GLY A 57 -13.72 9.88 6.58
N ALA A 58 -13.04 10.16 7.70
CA ALA A 58 -13.52 11.08 8.72
C ALA A 58 -13.61 12.55 8.27
N THR A 59 -13.05 12.91 7.11
CA THR A 59 -13.17 14.27 6.57
C THR A 59 -14.56 14.58 6.03
N PHE A 60 -15.28 13.56 5.52
CA PHE A 60 -16.53 13.74 4.74
C PHE A 60 -16.41 14.77 3.61
N ASP A 61 -15.19 15.03 3.11
CA ASP A 61 -14.90 16.12 2.19
C ASP A 61 -14.31 15.58 0.87
N PRO A 62 -15.16 15.29 -0.14
CA PRO A 62 -14.69 14.80 -1.43
C PRO A 62 -13.78 15.82 -2.15
N THR A 63 -13.94 17.12 -1.93
CA THR A 63 -13.06 18.12 -2.54
C THR A 63 -11.65 18.01 -1.98
N LEU A 64 -11.51 17.89 -0.65
CA LEU A 64 -10.22 17.66 -0.02
C LEU A 64 -9.60 16.33 -0.43
N ILE A 65 -10.39 15.26 -0.56
CA ILE A 65 -9.89 13.96 -1.04
C ILE A 65 -9.42 14.02 -2.50
N GLN A 66 -10.06 14.81 -3.36
CA GLN A 66 -9.58 15.04 -4.72
C GLN A 66 -8.21 15.74 -4.72
N GLU A 67 -8.00 16.73 -3.85
CA GLU A 67 -6.69 17.39 -3.69
C GLU A 67 -5.61 16.43 -3.18
N VAL A 68 -5.95 15.54 -2.24
CA VAL A 68 -5.07 14.43 -1.81
C VAL A 68 -4.70 13.56 -3.01
N GLY A 69 -5.68 13.19 -3.83
CA GLY A 69 -5.45 12.42 -5.06
C GLY A 69 -4.50 13.13 -6.04
N VAL A 70 -4.68 14.44 -6.26
CA VAL A 70 -3.77 15.24 -7.09
C VAL A 70 -2.34 15.22 -6.55
N ALA A 71 -2.17 15.38 -5.24
CA ALA A 71 -0.85 15.36 -4.62
C ALA A 71 -0.20 13.96 -4.71
N LEU A 72 -0.96 12.89 -4.50
CA LEU A 72 -0.48 11.52 -4.69
C LEU A 72 -0.12 11.21 -6.15
N GLY A 73 -0.88 11.72 -7.12
CA GLY A 73 -0.54 11.61 -8.54
C GLY A 73 0.80 12.30 -8.88
N ARG A 74 1.09 13.46 -8.26
CA ARG A 74 2.41 14.12 -8.38
C ARG A 74 3.52 13.27 -7.76
N GLN A 75 3.29 12.71 -6.58
CA GLN A 75 4.25 11.80 -5.93
C GLN A 75 4.49 10.53 -6.74
N ALA A 76 3.46 9.97 -7.41
CA ALA A 76 3.60 8.82 -8.29
C ALA A 76 4.48 9.14 -9.51
N ARG A 77 4.28 10.32 -10.13
CA ARG A 77 5.17 10.78 -11.21
C ARG A 77 6.61 11.00 -10.74
N SER A 78 6.83 11.49 -9.51
CA SER A 78 8.20 11.65 -8.99
C SER A 78 8.93 10.32 -8.79
N LYS A 79 8.18 9.21 -8.72
CA LYS A 79 8.68 7.82 -8.69
C LYS A 79 8.58 7.10 -10.05
N SER A 80 8.23 7.84 -11.11
CA SER A 80 8.02 7.28 -12.46
C SER A 80 7.03 6.10 -12.50
N ALA A 81 6.10 6.05 -11.54
CA ALA A 81 5.04 5.06 -11.50
C ALA A 81 3.94 5.45 -12.50
N HIS A 82 3.38 4.46 -13.18
CA HIS A 82 2.27 4.62 -14.12
C HIS A 82 0.95 4.22 -13.48
N VAL A 83 1.00 3.27 -12.54
CA VAL A 83 -0.15 2.78 -11.77
C VAL A 83 0.11 2.99 -10.29
N LEU A 84 -0.80 3.68 -9.61
CA LEU A 84 -0.86 3.76 -8.15
C LEU A 84 -1.83 2.71 -7.63
N LEU A 85 -1.35 1.82 -6.74
CA LEU A 85 -2.14 0.73 -6.15
C LEU A 85 -3.06 1.26 -5.05
N ALA A 86 -4.06 2.04 -5.44
CA ALA A 86 -4.96 2.81 -4.59
C ALA A 86 -6.23 3.26 -5.35
N PRO A 87 -7.30 3.66 -4.64
CA PRO A 87 -7.47 3.60 -3.18
C PRO A 87 -7.84 2.20 -2.68
N THR A 88 -7.73 1.99 -1.37
CA THR A 88 -8.24 0.79 -0.70
C THR A 88 -9.66 1.06 -0.18
N VAL A 89 -10.65 0.33 -0.70
CA VAL A 89 -12.09 0.61 -0.52
C VAL A 89 -12.87 -0.57 0.06
N ASN A 90 -12.18 -1.58 0.60
CA ASN A 90 -12.83 -2.59 1.46
C ASN A 90 -13.50 -1.91 2.67
N LEU A 91 -14.46 -2.57 3.29
CA LEU A 91 -15.29 -1.95 4.33
C LEU A 91 -14.89 -2.41 5.72
N HIS A 92 -15.08 -1.55 6.71
CA HIS A 92 -14.85 -1.90 8.12
C HIS A 92 -15.98 -2.80 8.65
N ARG A 93 -16.08 -4.04 8.16
CA ARG A 93 -17.09 -5.01 8.64
C ARG A 93 -16.96 -5.31 10.14
N THR A 94 -15.73 -5.29 10.64
CA THR A 94 -15.39 -5.60 12.03
C THR A 94 -14.28 -4.67 12.51
N PRO A 95 -14.27 -4.22 13.78
CA PRO A 95 -13.27 -3.27 14.26
C PRO A 95 -11.85 -3.86 14.36
N ILE A 96 -11.70 -5.19 14.29
CA ILE A 96 -10.40 -5.88 14.42
C ILE A 96 -9.73 -6.18 13.07
N GLY A 97 -10.24 -5.63 11.96
CA GLY A 97 -9.64 -5.77 10.65
C GLY A 97 -8.24 -5.14 10.60
N GLY A 98 -7.21 -5.96 10.32
CA GLY A 98 -5.81 -5.52 10.36
C GLY A 98 -5.45 -4.39 9.39
N ARG A 99 -6.27 -4.17 8.36
CA ARG A 99 -6.12 -3.10 7.35
C ARG A 99 -7.23 -2.07 7.39
N ASN A 100 -8.08 -2.03 8.43
CA ASN A 100 -9.12 -1.00 8.54
C ASN A 100 -8.55 0.42 8.46
N PHE A 101 -7.36 0.66 9.02
CA PHE A 101 -6.70 1.97 8.92
C PHE A 101 -6.51 2.43 7.47
N GLU A 102 -6.36 1.50 6.53
CA GLU A 102 -6.13 1.74 5.10
C GLU A 102 -7.44 1.97 4.33
N CYS A 103 -8.55 1.46 4.85
CA CYS A 103 -9.91 1.59 4.31
C CYS A 103 -10.60 2.86 4.82
N MET A 104 -11.57 3.38 4.07
CA MET A 104 -12.17 4.69 4.38
C MET A 104 -13.28 4.65 5.44
N SER A 105 -14.26 3.74 5.33
CA SER A 105 -15.42 3.69 6.21
C SER A 105 -16.04 2.29 6.29
N GLU A 106 -16.96 2.10 7.23
CA GLU A 106 -17.95 1.01 7.20
C GLU A 106 -19.10 1.29 6.21
N ASP A 107 -19.36 2.57 5.92
CA ASP A 107 -20.44 2.99 5.03
C ASP A 107 -20.02 2.92 3.54
N PRO A 108 -20.75 2.16 2.70
CA PRO A 108 -20.38 1.96 1.31
C PRO A 108 -20.55 3.22 0.45
N LEU A 109 -21.54 4.06 0.76
CA LEU A 109 -21.80 5.29 0.01
C LEU A 109 -20.68 6.32 0.26
N LEU A 110 -20.31 6.57 1.51
CA LEU A 110 -19.21 7.45 1.89
C LEU A 110 -17.91 6.96 1.25
N THR A 111 -17.63 5.66 1.36
CA THR A 111 -16.43 5.05 0.76
C THR A 111 -16.42 5.27 -0.76
N GLY A 112 -17.54 5.03 -1.45
CA GLY A 112 -17.65 5.25 -2.88
C GLY A 112 -17.51 6.73 -3.29
N VAL A 113 -18.15 7.66 -2.58
CA VAL A 113 -18.04 9.12 -2.86
C VAL A 113 -16.59 9.58 -2.74
N LEU A 114 -15.90 9.18 -1.69
CA LEU A 114 -14.50 9.55 -1.48
C LEU A 114 -13.56 8.84 -2.47
N ALA A 115 -13.82 7.57 -2.81
CA ALA A 115 -13.06 6.84 -3.81
C ALA A 115 -13.13 7.49 -5.19
N ARG A 116 -14.31 7.99 -5.61
CA ARG A 116 -14.48 8.76 -6.86
C ARG A 116 -13.57 9.98 -6.90
N ALA A 117 -13.62 10.80 -5.86
CA ALA A 117 -12.80 11.99 -5.74
C ALA A 117 -11.31 11.66 -5.77
N TYR A 118 -10.90 10.61 -5.05
CA TYR A 118 -9.53 10.13 -5.02
C TYR A 118 -9.06 9.71 -6.44
N VAL A 119 -9.85 8.88 -7.12
CA VAL A 119 -9.55 8.39 -8.48
C VAL A 119 -9.45 9.55 -9.47
N GLU A 120 -10.40 10.48 -9.44
CA GLU A 120 -10.36 11.68 -10.29
C GLU A 120 -9.10 12.52 -10.04
N GLY A 121 -8.74 12.72 -8.76
CA GLY A 121 -7.55 13.46 -8.35
C GLY A 121 -6.26 12.83 -8.88
N VAL A 122 -6.05 11.53 -8.65
CA VAL A 122 -4.85 10.81 -9.11
C VAL A 122 -4.80 10.76 -10.64
N GLN A 123 -5.91 10.41 -11.29
CA GLN A 123 -5.94 10.25 -12.75
C GLN A 123 -5.81 11.57 -13.50
N SER A 124 -6.19 12.70 -12.91
CA SER A 124 -5.92 14.04 -13.45
C SER A 124 -4.42 14.32 -13.66
N GLN A 125 -3.57 13.56 -12.96
CA GLN A 125 -2.12 13.66 -13.02
C GLN A 125 -1.48 12.69 -14.05
N GLY A 126 -2.29 11.97 -14.83
CA GLY A 126 -1.83 10.98 -15.80
C GLY A 126 -1.37 9.67 -15.17
N ILE A 127 -1.77 9.41 -13.92
CA ILE A 127 -1.44 8.19 -13.16
C ILE A 127 -2.69 7.33 -13.03
N ALA A 128 -2.60 6.05 -13.38
CA ALA A 128 -3.73 5.13 -13.31
C ALA A 128 -3.98 4.75 -11.85
N CYS A 129 -5.22 4.88 -11.38
CA CYS A 129 -5.62 4.27 -10.12
C CYS A 129 -5.89 2.78 -10.32
N CYS A 130 -5.42 1.97 -9.37
CA CYS A 130 -5.78 0.57 -9.23
C CYS A 130 -6.55 0.38 -7.92
N ILE A 131 -7.88 0.47 -8.01
CA ILE A 131 -8.76 0.36 -6.85
C ILE A 131 -8.73 -1.07 -6.29
N LYS A 132 -8.70 -1.21 -4.95
CA LYS A 132 -8.46 -2.50 -4.30
C LYS A 132 -9.21 -2.70 -2.98
N HIS A 133 -9.44 -3.92 -2.51
CA HIS A 133 -9.21 -5.22 -3.16
C HIS A 133 -10.57 -5.86 -3.47
N PHE A 134 -10.74 -6.34 -4.69
CA PHE A 134 -12.00 -6.79 -5.26
C PHE A 134 -12.15 -8.33 -5.14
N ILE A 135 -12.90 -8.91 -4.20
CA ILE A 135 -13.69 -8.26 -3.15
C ILE A 135 -13.84 -9.10 -1.86
N GLY A 136 -14.39 -8.50 -0.79
CA GLY A 136 -14.65 -9.19 0.49
C GLY A 136 -13.39 -9.44 1.33
N ASN A 137 -12.32 -8.67 1.09
CA ASN A 137 -11.05 -8.74 1.82
C ASN A 137 -11.08 -7.89 3.10
N ASP A 138 -12.03 -8.17 3.99
CA ASP A 138 -12.30 -7.34 5.17
C ASP A 138 -11.61 -7.87 6.45
N THR A 139 -10.75 -8.89 6.31
CA THR A 139 -9.95 -9.47 7.40
C THR A 139 -8.61 -10.00 6.89
N GLU A 140 -7.57 -9.85 7.71
CA GLU A 140 -6.25 -10.42 7.42
C GLU A 140 -6.14 -11.89 7.86
N TYR A 141 -7.11 -12.38 8.64
CA TYR A 141 -7.13 -13.77 9.09
C TYR A 141 -7.25 -14.70 7.89
N GLU A 142 -6.22 -15.52 7.65
CA GLU A 142 -6.19 -16.50 6.56
C GLU A 142 -6.59 -15.91 5.19
N ARG A 143 -6.24 -14.64 4.93
CA ARG A 143 -6.73 -13.89 3.76
C ARG A 143 -6.48 -14.58 2.40
N SER A 144 -5.50 -15.47 2.31
CA SER A 144 -5.17 -16.25 1.10
C SER A 144 -5.89 -17.60 0.99
N THR A 145 -6.71 -17.97 1.97
CA THR A 145 -7.42 -19.27 2.00
C THR A 145 -8.88 -19.18 2.42
N ILE A 146 -9.24 -18.15 3.20
CA ILE A 146 -10.61 -17.93 3.66
C ILE A 146 -11.58 -17.68 2.50
N SER A 147 -12.84 -18.08 2.71
CA SER A 147 -13.96 -17.71 1.85
C SER A 147 -14.88 -16.74 2.59
N SER A 148 -15.11 -15.58 1.97
CA SER A 148 -16.12 -14.62 2.39
C SER A 148 -17.46 -15.04 1.79
N GLU A 149 -18.36 -15.52 2.65
CA GLU A 149 -19.70 -15.96 2.27
C GLU A 149 -20.67 -14.79 2.37
N ILE A 150 -21.04 -14.22 1.22
CA ILE A 150 -21.84 -12.99 1.11
C ILE A 150 -22.95 -13.23 0.10
N ASP A 151 -24.21 -13.05 0.52
CA ASP A 151 -25.35 -13.11 -0.40
C ASP A 151 -25.29 -11.98 -1.43
N GLU A 152 -25.85 -12.21 -2.62
CA GLU A 152 -25.71 -11.27 -3.73
C GLU A 152 -26.27 -9.87 -3.40
N ARG A 153 -27.38 -9.79 -2.64
CA ARG A 153 -27.96 -8.49 -2.28
C ARG A 153 -26.98 -7.68 -1.43
N THR A 154 -26.46 -8.27 -0.36
CA THR A 154 -25.45 -7.63 0.48
C THR A 154 -24.19 -7.30 -0.33
N LEU A 155 -23.75 -8.22 -1.19
CA LEU A 155 -22.59 -8.01 -2.05
C LEU A 155 -22.76 -6.77 -2.94
N ARG A 156 -23.94 -6.62 -3.59
CA ARG A 156 -24.29 -5.52 -4.49
C ARG A 156 -24.48 -4.20 -3.75
N GLU A 157 -25.29 -4.18 -2.70
CA GLU A 157 -25.68 -2.95 -1.99
C GLU A 157 -24.55 -2.39 -1.12
N VAL A 158 -23.62 -3.24 -0.67
CA VAL A 158 -22.61 -2.87 0.32
C VAL A 158 -21.20 -2.94 -0.28
N TYR A 159 -20.72 -4.15 -0.58
CA TYR A 159 -19.31 -4.33 -0.89
C TYR A 159 -18.93 -3.81 -2.28
N LEU A 160 -19.77 -4.07 -3.29
CA LEU A 160 -19.50 -3.73 -4.68
C LEU A 160 -19.71 -2.23 -4.98
N LEU A 161 -20.57 -1.55 -4.22
CA LEU A 161 -20.96 -0.16 -4.49
C LEU A 161 -19.75 0.80 -4.63
N PRO A 162 -18.72 0.79 -3.75
CA PRO A 162 -17.54 1.64 -3.94
C PRO A 162 -16.78 1.38 -5.24
N PHE A 163 -16.73 0.13 -5.70
CA PHE A 163 -16.06 -0.24 -6.95
C PHE A 163 -16.88 0.20 -8.16
N GLU A 164 -18.20 -0.04 -8.16
CA GLU A 164 -19.12 0.44 -9.19
C GLU A 164 -18.99 1.96 -9.40
N MET A 165 -19.03 2.71 -8.29
CA MET A 165 -18.88 4.16 -8.29
C MET A 165 -17.52 4.63 -8.86
N ALA A 166 -16.45 3.86 -8.65
CA ALA A 166 -15.15 4.16 -9.24
C ALA A 166 -15.07 3.84 -10.75
N VAL A 167 -15.77 2.78 -11.20
CA VAL A 167 -15.92 2.45 -12.62
C VAL A 167 -16.68 3.57 -13.35
N GLU A 168 -17.73 4.14 -12.75
CA GLU A 168 -18.41 5.34 -13.29
C GLU A 168 -17.47 6.55 -13.48
N ARG A 169 -16.33 6.56 -12.80
CA ARG A 169 -15.27 7.58 -12.91
C ARG A 169 -14.07 7.11 -13.72
N ASN A 170 -14.24 6.06 -14.52
CA ASN A 170 -13.23 5.53 -15.43
C ASN A 170 -11.92 5.19 -14.70
N VAL A 171 -12.02 4.53 -13.53
CA VAL A 171 -10.84 3.94 -12.88
C VAL A 171 -10.13 3.01 -13.88
N ARG A 172 -8.80 3.07 -13.94
CA ARG A 172 -8.03 2.39 -15.01
C ARG A 172 -7.62 0.96 -14.68
N ALA A 173 -7.60 0.60 -13.41
CA ALA A 173 -7.26 -0.74 -12.96
C ALA A 173 -8.07 -1.15 -11.72
N VAL A 174 -8.28 -2.45 -11.56
CA VAL A 174 -8.88 -3.07 -10.38
C VAL A 174 -7.94 -4.18 -9.90
N MET A 175 -7.66 -4.23 -8.60
CA MET A 175 -6.90 -5.32 -8.00
C MET A 175 -7.84 -6.34 -7.38
N THR A 176 -7.71 -7.62 -7.75
CA THR A 176 -8.48 -8.70 -7.13
C THR A 176 -8.01 -8.96 -5.71
N ALA A 177 -8.92 -9.38 -4.85
CA ALA A 177 -8.61 -9.79 -3.49
C ALA A 177 -7.93 -11.16 -3.43
N TYR A 178 -7.23 -11.42 -2.33
CA TYR A 178 -6.64 -12.74 -2.03
C TYR A 178 -7.69 -13.82 -1.71
N ASN A 179 -8.76 -13.44 -1.03
CA ASN A 179 -9.72 -14.39 -0.50
C ASN A 179 -10.60 -15.00 -1.60
N LYS A 180 -11.34 -16.03 -1.21
CA LYS A 180 -12.47 -16.54 -1.98
C LYS A 180 -13.72 -15.70 -1.68
N LEU A 181 -14.59 -15.59 -2.66
CA LEU A 181 -15.96 -15.13 -2.53
C LEU A 181 -16.86 -16.32 -2.83
N ASN A 182 -17.70 -16.72 -1.87
CA ASN A 182 -18.64 -17.84 -2.02
C ASN A 182 -18.00 -19.12 -2.60
N GLY A 183 -16.80 -19.46 -2.13
CA GLY A 183 -16.06 -20.68 -2.50
C GLY A 183 -15.05 -20.55 -3.65
N THR A 184 -15.07 -19.47 -4.42
CA THR A 184 -14.18 -19.26 -5.58
C THR A 184 -13.20 -18.11 -5.32
N PHE A 185 -11.91 -18.29 -5.62
CA PHE A 185 -10.92 -17.21 -5.49
C PHE A 185 -11.33 -16.01 -6.33
N CYS A 186 -11.22 -14.79 -5.80
CA CYS A 186 -11.65 -13.60 -6.53
C CYS A 186 -10.95 -13.45 -7.88
N ALA A 187 -9.66 -13.83 -7.95
CA ALA A 187 -8.85 -13.86 -9.17
C ALA A 187 -9.37 -14.84 -10.26
N ASP A 188 -10.11 -15.87 -9.86
CA ASP A 188 -10.64 -16.93 -10.72
C ASP A 188 -12.15 -16.77 -10.98
N HIS A 189 -12.78 -15.72 -10.46
CA HIS A 189 -14.23 -15.62 -10.37
C HIS A 189 -14.85 -14.94 -11.60
N GLU A 190 -15.19 -15.71 -12.64
CA GLU A 190 -15.73 -15.20 -13.91
C GLU A 190 -16.99 -14.34 -13.75
N TRP A 191 -17.94 -14.75 -12.90
CA TRP A 191 -19.13 -13.92 -12.63
C TRP A 191 -18.74 -12.55 -12.04
N LEU A 192 -17.75 -12.48 -11.16
CA LEU A 192 -17.34 -11.23 -10.53
C LEU A 192 -16.58 -10.33 -11.53
N ILE A 193 -15.59 -10.88 -12.23
CA ILE A 193 -14.70 -10.10 -13.09
C ILE A 193 -15.33 -9.83 -14.46
N THR A 194 -15.89 -10.84 -15.11
CA THR A 194 -16.43 -10.70 -16.46
C THR A 194 -17.89 -10.29 -16.44
N THR A 195 -18.74 -10.97 -15.67
CA THR A 195 -20.19 -10.64 -15.68
C THR A 195 -20.45 -9.29 -15.01
N VAL A 196 -20.10 -9.12 -13.74
CA VAL A 196 -20.37 -7.87 -13.00
C VAL A 196 -19.48 -6.73 -13.49
N LEU A 197 -18.16 -6.85 -13.33
CA LEU A 197 -17.26 -5.73 -13.55
C LEU A 197 -17.22 -5.29 -15.03
N ARG A 198 -17.09 -6.22 -15.98
CA ARG A 198 -16.99 -5.85 -17.41
C ARG A 198 -18.33 -5.70 -18.11
N ASN A 199 -19.22 -6.69 -18.02
CA ASN A 199 -20.43 -6.71 -18.84
C ASN A 199 -21.54 -5.81 -18.27
N GLU A 200 -21.75 -5.81 -16.96
CA GLU A 200 -22.79 -4.98 -16.34
C GLU A 200 -22.33 -3.53 -16.13
N TRP A 201 -21.11 -3.31 -15.61
CA TRP A 201 -20.61 -1.96 -15.33
C TRP A 201 -19.83 -1.31 -16.48
N GLY A 202 -19.46 -2.08 -17.50
CA GLY A 202 -18.73 -1.56 -18.66
C GLY A 202 -17.25 -1.26 -18.39
N PHE A 203 -16.61 -1.91 -17.41
CA PHE A 203 -15.19 -1.70 -17.13
C PHE A 203 -14.29 -2.17 -18.28
N ASP A 204 -13.54 -1.23 -18.87
CA ASP A 204 -12.63 -1.46 -19.99
C ASP A 204 -11.14 -1.45 -19.58
N GLY A 205 -10.86 -1.24 -18.30
CA GLY A 205 -9.50 -1.22 -17.75
C GLY A 205 -8.90 -2.61 -17.52
N VAL A 206 -7.77 -2.62 -16.81
CA VAL A 206 -7.03 -3.86 -16.48
C VAL A 206 -7.40 -4.42 -15.12
N VAL A 207 -7.43 -5.75 -15.01
CA VAL A 207 -7.58 -6.47 -13.75
C VAL A 207 -6.24 -7.06 -13.35
N ILE A 208 -5.76 -6.73 -12.16
CA ILE A 208 -4.43 -7.11 -11.64
C ILE A 208 -4.63 -8.02 -10.43
N SER A 209 -3.84 -9.09 -10.29
CA SER A 209 -3.86 -9.86 -9.05
C SER A 209 -3.27 -9.06 -7.90
N ASP A 210 -3.71 -9.30 -6.66
CA ASP A 210 -2.86 -8.97 -5.51
C ASP A 210 -1.55 -9.80 -5.59
N TRP A 211 -0.52 -9.40 -4.86
CA TRP A 211 0.82 -9.98 -4.95
C TRP A 211 0.80 -11.44 -4.53
N PHE A 212 1.07 -12.36 -5.46
CA PHE A 212 0.95 -13.81 -5.30
C PHE A 212 -0.48 -14.31 -5.06
N GLY A 213 -1.50 -13.51 -5.40
CA GLY A 213 -2.92 -13.84 -5.21
C GLY A 213 -3.56 -14.64 -6.35
N LEU A 214 -2.76 -15.14 -7.29
CA LEU A 214 -3.21 -15.98 -8.39
C LEU A 214 -3.01 -17.46 -8.03
N HIS A 215 -4.03 -18.29 -8.28
CA HIS A 215 -4.04 -19.71 -7.89
C HIS A 215 -4.24 -20.67 -9.06
N SER A 216 -4.54 -20.15 -10.25
CA SER A 216 -4.88 -20.92 -11.43
C SER A 216 -4.29 -20.29 -12.70
N THR A 217 -4.23 -21.07 -13.78
CA THR A 217 -3.73 -20.59 -15.08
C THR A 217 -4.89 -20.31 -16.04
N ALA A 218 -5.63 -21.35 -16.44
CA ALA A 218 -6.68 -21.21 -17.45
C ALA A 218 -7.92 -20.52 -16.86
N GLU A 219 -8.30 -20.89 -15.63
CA GLU A 219 -9.49 -20.39 -14.95
C GLU A 219 -9.40 -18.87 -14.72
N ALA A 220 -8.30 -18.36 -14.17
CA ALA A 220 -8.09 -16.93 -14.00
C ALA A 220 -8.05 -16.15 -15.32
N MET A 221 -7.42 -16.72 -16.35
CA MET A 221 -7.34 -16.08 -17.66
C MET A 221 -8.74 -15.97 -18.28
N ASN A 222 -9.52 -17.04 -18.25
CA ASN A 222 -10.89 -17.08 -18.75
C ASN A 222 -11.84 -16.23 -17.89
N ALA A 223 -11.60 -16.11 -16.58
CA ALA A 223 -12.36 -15.22 -15.70
C ALA A 223 -12.15 -13.74 -16.03
N GLY A 224 -11.02 -13.38 -16.65
CA GLY A 224 -10.73 -12.03 -17.15
C GLY A 224 -9.68 -11.25 -16.36
N LEU A 225 -8.84 -11.92 -15.56
CA LEU A 225 -7.68 -11.30 -14.90
C LEU A 225 -6.60 -11.01 -15.96
N ASP A 226 -6.08 -9.78 -16.03
CA ASP A 226 -5.20 -9.34 -17.12
C ASP A 226 -3.71 -9.32 -16.75
N ILE A 227 -3.33 -9.05 -15.49
CA ILE A 227 -1.92 -9.05 -15.04
C ILE A 227 -1.72 -9.86 -13.75
N GLU A 228 -0.82 -10.86 -13.77
CA GLU A 228 -0.31 -11.53 -12.55
C GLU A 228 0.83 -10.71 -11.94
N MET A 229 0.72 -10.41 -10.65
CA MET A 229 1.79 -9.78 -9.88
C MET A 229 2.15 -10.62 -8.65
N PRO A 230 3.40 -10.59 -8.18
CA PRO A 230 4.59 -10.04 -8.85
C PRO A 230 5.19 -11.00 -9.87
N GLY A 231 6.25 -10.55 -10.55
CA GLY A 231 7.19 -11.41 -11.24
C GLY A 231 8.28 -12.02 -10.34
N PRO A 232 9.00 -13.05 -10.82
CA PRO A 232 8.72 -13.79 -12.06
C PRO A 232 7.43 -14.61 -11.93
N THR A 233 6.74 -14.77 -13.06
CA THR A 233 5.43 -15.42 -13.14
C THR A 233 5.43 -16.86 -12.62
N ARG A 234 4.32 -17.28 -11.97
CA ARG A 234 4.04 -18.68 -11.63
C ARG A 234 3.06 -19.32 -12.61
N HIS A 235 2.12 -18.55 -13.16
CA HIS A 235 1.00 -19.08 -13.95
C HIS A 235 1.00 -18.65 -15.42
N ARG A 236 1.66 -17.54 -15.76
CA ARG A 236 1.61 -16.83 -17.05
C ARG A 236 2.93 -16.86 -17.80
N GLY A 237 3.55 -18.03 -17.81
CA GLY A 237 4.64 -18.39 -18.71
C GLY A 237 4.26 -19.63 -19.50
N LEU A 238 5.12 -20.64 -19.47
CA LEU A 238 4.91 -21.91 -20.16
C LEU A 238 3.56 -22.58 -19.86
N LEU A 239 3.03 -22.44 -18.63
CA LEU A 239 1.72 -22.99 -18.28
C LEU A 239 0.58 -22.37 -19.10
N LEU A 240 0.60 -21.04 -19.29
CA LEU A 240 -0.42 -20.36 -20.08
C LEU A 240 -0.25 -20.63 -21.57
N GLU A 241 1.00 -20.69 -22.06
CA GLU A 241 1.28 -21.10 -23.43
C GLU A 241 0.74 -22.52 -23.73
N SER A 242 0.97 -23.48 -22.82
CA SER A 242 0.40 -24.83 -22.93
C SER A 242 -1.12 -24.82 -22.90
N ALA A 243 -1.75 -24.06 -21.99
CA ALA A 243 -3.20 -23.96 -21.91
C ALA A 243 -3.84 -23.42 -23.21
N VAL A 244 -3.17 -22.48 -23.88
CA VAL A 244 -3.61 -21.98 -25.20
C VAL A 244 -3.45 -23.05 -26.28
N ASN A 245 -2.29 -23.71 -26.35
CA ASN A 245 -2.03 -24.77 -27.33
C ASN A 245 -2.95 -25.98 -27.18
N GLU A 246 -3.39 -26.27 -25.96
CA GLU A 246 -4.33 -27.34 -25.61
C GLU A 246 -5.81 -26.92 -25.78
N GLY A 247 -6.08 -25.64 -26.06
CA GLY A 247 -7.43 -25.10 -26.24
C GLY A 247 -8.21 -24.86 -24.94
N ALA A 248 -7.54 -24.91 -23.78
CA ALA A 248 -8.13 -24.54 -22.50
C ALA A 248 -8.31 -23.01 -22.33
N VAL A 249 -7.53 -22.22 -23.08
CA VAL A 249 -7.67 -20.76 -23.20
C VAL A 249 -7.67 -20.40 -24.69
N ASP A 250 -8.65 -19.61 -25.12
CA ASP A 250 -8.67 -19.11 -26.50
C ASP A 250 -7.57 -18.05 -26.71
N SER A 251 -6.89 -18.09 -27.85
CA SER A 251 -5.95 -17.04 -28.27
C SER A 251 -6.63 -15.66 -28.27
N ALA A 252 -7.93 -15.59 -28.59
CA ALA A 252 -8.69 -14.34 -28.53
C ALA A 252 -8.76 -13.76 -27.10
N THR A 253 -8.77 -14.61 -26.06
CA THR A 253 -8.72 -14.17 -24.65
C THR A 253 -7.38 -13.52 -24.33
N ILE A 254 -6.27 -14.09 -24.82
CA ILE A 254 -4.93 -13.50 -24.68
C ILE A 254 -4.86 -12.14 -25.38
N GLU A 255 -5.32 -12.08 -26.64
CA GLU A 255 -5.31 -10.85 -27.43
C GLU A 255 -6.12 -9.73 -26.76
N ALA A 256 -7.29 -10.05 -26.20
CA ALA A 256 -8.12 -9.08 -25.48
C ALA A 256 -7.41 -8.52 -24.23
N SER A 257 -6.75 -9.36 -23.44
CA SER A 257 -6.01 -8.90 -22.27
C SER A 257 -4.77 -8.10 -22.65
N VAL A 258 -4.01 -8.52 -23.68
CA VAL A 258 -2.87 -7.75 -24.21
C VAL A 258 -3.32 -6.38 -24.72
N ALA A 259 -4.49 -6.29 -25.36
CA ALA A 259 -5.05 -5.01 -25.81
C ALA A 259 -5.36 -4.06 -24.65
N ARG A 260 -5.90 -4.57 -23.52
CA ARG A 260 -6.14 -3.76 -22.31
C ARG A 260 -4.84 -3.29 -21.66
N VAL A 261 -3.83 -4.16 -21.57
CA VAL A 261 -2.50 -3.79 -21.04
C VAL A 261 -1.86 -2.72 -21.92
N ARG A 262 -1.98 -2.83 -23.25
CA ARG A 262 -1.53 -1.82 -24.20
C ARG A 262 -2.26 -0.48 -23.99
N ALA A 263 -3.59 -0.51 -23.91
CA ALA A 263 -4.40 0.68 -23.69
C ALA A 263 -4.02 1.39 -22.38
N LEU A 264 -3.74 0.64 -21.31
CA LEU A 264 -3.22 1.20 -20.07
C LEU A 264 -1.85 1.88 -20.26
N ALA A 265 -0.90 1.20 -20.91
CA ALA A 265 0.44 1.76 -21.17
C ALA A 265 0.38 3.05 -21.99
N GLU A 266 -0.48 3.08 -23.01
CA GLU A 266 -0.70 4.25 -23.86
C GLU A 266 -1.35 5.40 -23.08
N TRP A 267 -2.41 5.10 -22.31
CA TRP A 267 -3.11 6.09 -21.49
C TRP A 267 -2.18 6.72 -20.44
N ALA A 268 -1.35 5.91 -19.78
CA ALA A 268 -0.38 6.36 -18.79
C ALA A 268 0.91 6.93 -19.41
N GLN A 269 1.01 6.98 -20.75
CA GLN A 269 2.17 7.47 -21.50
C GLN A 269 3.49 6.80 -21.09
N ALA A 270 3.46 5.49 -20.86
CA ALA A 270 4.57 4.75 -20.26
C ALA A 270 5.89 4.87 -21.05
N SER A 271 5.81 5.02 -22.37
CA SER A 271 6.98 5.22 -23.25
C SER A 271 7.75 6.52 -22.99
N LYS A 272 7.19 7.48 -22.24
CA LYS A 272 7.82 8.78 -21.93
C LYS A 272 8.54 8.80 -20.59
N SER A 273 8.44 7.71 -19.81
CA SER A 273 9.04 7.63 -18.49
C SER A 273 10.57 7.59 -18.58
N ASP A 274 11.25 8.32 -17.68
CA ASP A 274 12.71 8.25 -17.52
C ASP A 274 13.14 7.14 -16.54
N GLY A 275 12.18 6.45 -15.93
CA GLY A 275 12.39 5.37 -14.98
C GLY A 275 13.02 5.80 -13.65
N SER A 276 13.29 7.08 -13.44
CA SER A 276 13.99 7.55 -12.23
C SER A 276 13.03 7.78 -11.07
N GLU A 277 13.54 7.61 -9.85
CA GLU A 277 12.80 7.91 -8.63
C GLU A 277 13.47 9.06 -7.86
N ARG A 278 12.67 10.04 -7.44
CA ARG A 278 13.14 11.25 -6.77
C ARG A 278 12.28 11.56 -5.56
N THR A 279 12.85 12.21 -4.55
CA THR A 279 12.06 12.80 -3.47
C THR A 279 11.45 14.10 -3.99
N ASP A 280 10.15 14.26 -3.84
CA ASP A 280 9.44 15.50 -4.15
C ASP A 280 8.75 15.99 -2.88
N ASP A 281 9.12 17.19 -2.43
CA ASP A 281 8.67 17.76 -1.16
C ASP A 281 8.33 19.24 -1.33
N ASP A 282 7.16 19.48 -1.95
CA ASP A 282 6.68 20.81 -2.27
C ASP A 282 5.67 21.37 -1.25
N ALA A 283 5.56 22.69 -1.18
CA ALA A 283 4.70 23.37 -0.21
C ALA A 283 3.19 23.12 -0.43
N LEU A 284 2.74 22.86 -1.66
CA LEU A 284 1.33 22.56 -1.93
C LEU A 284 0.97 21.19 -1.35
N THR A 285 1.83 20.19 -1.55
CA THR A 285 1.65 18.87 -0.95
C THR A 285 1.61 18.96 0.57
N ARG A 286 2.51 19.73 1.19
CA ARG A 286 2.51 19.94 2.65
C ARG A 286 1.24 20.62 3.16
N ASP A 287 0.73 21.60 2.43
CA ASP A 287 -0.54 22.27 2.77
C ASP A 287 -1.72 21.29 2.73
N VAL A 288 -1.82 20.46 1.69
CA VAL A 288 -2.87 19.42 1.61
C VAL A 288 -2.72 18.42 2.75
N GLN A 289 -1.50 17.95 3.05
CA GLN A 289 -1.26 17.05 4.20
C GLN A 289 -1.73 17.67 5.51
N TYR A 290 -1.42 18.95 5.74
CA TYR A 290 -1.84 19.68 6.93
C TYR A 290 -3.36 19.81 7.01
N ARG A 291 -4.02 20.32 5.97
CA ARG A 291 -5.48 20.47 5.95
C ARG A 291 -6.21 19.15 6.09
N THR A 292 -5.68 18.09 5.48
CA THR A 292 -6.24 16.73 5.63
C THR A 292 -6.05 16.21 7.06
N ALA A 293 -4.90 16.42 7.69
CA ALA A 293 -4.69 16.02 9.08
C ALA A 293 -5.61 16.78 10.05
N VAL A 294 -5.84 18.08 9.81
CA VAL A 294 -6.79 18.88 10.58
C VAL A 294 -8.23 18.41 10.33
N GLY A 295 -8.65 18.31 9.07
CA GLY A 295 -10.02 17.95 8.68
C GLY A 295 -10.40 16.50 9.03
N SER A 296 -9.43 15.62 9.24
CA SER A 296 -9.66 14.24 9.67
C SER A 296 -9.67 14.05 11.19
N THR A 297 -9.41 15.10 11.97
CA THR A 297 -9.42 15.03 13.44
C THR A 297 -10.86 15.12 13.96
N VAL A 298 -11.34 14.07 14.61
CA VAL A 298 -12.70 14.02 15.19
C VAL A 298 -12.64 14.32 16.68
N LEU A 299 -13.30 15.41 17.12
CA LEU A 299 -13.47 15.74 18.53
C LEU A 299 -14.62 14.90 19.11
N LEU A 300 -14.27 13.83 19.84
CA LEU A 300 -15.27 12.91 20.40
C LEU A 300 -15.99 13.47 21.63
N THR A 301 -15.26 14.16 22.51
CA THR A 301 -15.78 14.73 23.76
C THR A 301 -15.08 16.05 24.03
N ASN A 302 -15.80 17.03 24.61
CA ASN A 302 -15.26 18.32 25.02
C ASN A 302 -15.97 18.83 26.27
N ASP A 303 -15.80 18.12 27.38
CA ASP A 303 -16.48 18.45 28.62
C ASP A 303 -15.97 19.78 29.19
N ASN A 304 -16.89 20.64 29.61
CA ASN A 304 -16.60 21.96 30.18
C ASN A 304 -15.74 22.87 29.28
N ASP A 305 -15.90 22.78 27.96
CA ASP A 305 -15.21 23.62 26.98
C ASP A 305 -13.67 23.63 27.16
N GLN A 306 -13.09 22.46 27.49
CA GLN A 306 -11.64 22.32 27.67
C GLN A 306 -10.83 22.63 26.40
N LEU A 307 -11.44 22.51 25.22
CA LEU A 307 -10.84 22.87 23.92
C LEU A 307 -11.71 23.90 23.17
N PRO A 308 -11.09 24.81 22.39
CA PRO A 308 -9.64 24.99 22.22
C PRO A 308 -9.01 25.67 23.44
N TRP A 309 -7.73 25.37 23.72
CA TRP A 309 -6.98 26.15 24.71
C TRP A 309 -6.85 27.61 24.26
N PRO A 310 -7.13 28.59 25.13
CA PRO A 310 -6.84 29.99 24.82
C PRO A 310 -5.34 30.16 24.57
N ALA A 311 -4.97 30.82 23.46
CA ALA A 311 -3.58 30.96 23.01
C ALA A 311 -2.64 31.64 24.04
N GLN A 312 -3.20 32.40 24.99
CA GLN A 312 -2.45 33.11 26.04
C GLN A 312 -2.55 32.46 27.43
N SER A 313 -3.34 31.40 27.62
CA SER A 313 -3.62 30.87 28.97
C SER A 313 -2.79 29.66 29.37
N VAL A 314 -1.87 29.20 28.51
CA VAL A 314 -1.12 27.96 28.74
C VAL A 314 0.38 28.26 28.76
N ASP A 315 0.86 28.70 29.91
CA ASP A 315 2.29 28.92 30.15
C ASP A 315 3.08 27.60 30.17
N ARG A 316 2.43 26.52 30.62
CA ARG A 316 3.07 25.23 30.86
C ARG A 316 2.15 24.06 30.49
N ILE A 317 2.68 23.10 29.73
CA ILE A 317 1.98 21.90 29.26
C ILE A 317 2.68 20.67 29.83
N ALA A 318 1.93 19.80 30.51
CA ALA A 318 2.38 18.45 30.83
C ALA A 318 1.93 17.50 29.70
N LEU A 319 2.88 17.07 28.87
CA LEU A 319 2.64 16.17 27.74
C LEU A 319 2.96 14.72 28.14
N ILE A 320 1.95 13.87 28.23
CA ILE A 320 2.12 12.47 28.65
C ILE A 320 1.72 11.53 27.52
N GLY A 321 2.61 10.59 27.19
CA GLY A 321 2.27 9.48 26.31
C GLY A 321 3.42 9.01 25.42
N PRO A 322 3.41 7.72 25.03
CA PRO A 322 4.51 7.11 24.28
C PRO A 322 4.68 7.65 22.85
N TYR A 323 3.59 8.08 22.20
CA TYR A 323 3.65 8.68 20.86
C TYR A 323 3.87 10.19 20.86
N ALA A 324 3.92 10.84 22.02
CA ALA A 324 4.09 12.29 22.07
C ALA A 324 5.42 12.77 21.47
N SER A 325 6.51 12.00 21.66
CA SER A 325 7.86 12.33 21.16
C SER A 325 8.24 11.66 19.84
N THR A 326 7.51 10.63 19.40
CA THR A 326 7.83 9.85 18.20
C THR A 326 6.79 10.00 17.08
N GLY A 327 5.55 10.34 17.45
CA GLY A 327 4.41 10.34 16.54
C GLY A 327 4.04 8.95 16.02
N ARG A 328 2.95 8.89 15.25
CA ARG A 328 2.58 7.72 14.45
C ARG A 328 1.90 8.18 13.15
N PRO A 329 2.69 8.56 12.13
CA PRO A 329 2.14 9.21 10.94
C PRO A 329 1.43 8.24 9.99
N GLN A 330 1.60 6.93 10.15
CA GLN A 330 1.07 5.91 9.23
C GLN A 330 0.89 4.53 9.90
N GLY A 331 0.15 3.66 9.23
CA GLY A 331 0.01 2.24 9.56
C GLY A 331 1.21 1.39 9.14
N GLY A 332 0.99 0.07 9.06
CA GLY A 332 2.01 -0.91 8.64
C GLY A 332 1.74 -1.48 7.24
N GLY A 333 2.50 -2.51 6.85
CA GLY A 333 2.28 -3.25 5.60
C GLY A 333 2.61 -2.45 4.34
N SER A 334 1.97 -2.81 3.23
CA SER A 334 2.15 -2.21 1.89
C SER A 334 1.83 -0.72 1.83
N ALA A 335 1.02 -0.18 2.74
CA ALA A 335 0.74 1.26 2.79
C ALA A 335 1.91 2.11 3.34
N LYS A 336 2.94 1.49 3.93
CA LYS A 336 4.05 2.21 4.56
C LYS A 336 5.01 2.77 3.51
N VAL A 337 5.34 4.06 3.67
CA VAL A 337 6.38 4.75 2.88
C VAL A 337 7.46 5.33 3.78
N ARG A 338 8.58 5.76 3.19
CA ARG A 338 9.62 6.51 3.88
C ARG A 338 9.22 8.00 3.89
N PRO A 339 8.84 8.59 5.04
CA PRO A 339 8.34 9.96 5.08
C PRO A 339 9.42 10.98 4.73
N SER A 340 9.07 12.00 3.94
CA SER A 340 9.93 13.17 3.70
C SER A 340 10.28 13.90 4.99
N TRP A 341 9.27 14.09 5.85
CA TRP A 341 9.34 14.76 7.14
C TRP A 341 8.24 14.25 8.07
N VAL A 342 8.51 14.24 9.38
CA VAL A 342 7.55 13.95 10.45
C VAL A 342 7.85 14.89 11.61
N ALA A 343 6.84 15.56 12.17
CA ALA A 343 6.94 16.17 13.48
C ALA A 343 6.19 15.35 14.52
N SER A 344 6.80 15.21 15.67
CA SER A 344 6.12 14.75 16.88
C SER A 344 5.25 15.86 17.49
N LEU A 345 4.33 15.48 18.36
CA LEU A 345 3.51 16.45 19.11
C LEU A 345 4.40 17.27 20.06
N LEU A 346 5.42 16.66 20.65
CA LEU A 346 6.40 17.33 21.51
C LEU A 346 7.16 18.42 20.75
N GLU A 347 7.71 18.11 19.56
CA GLU A 347 8.38 19.10 18.71
C GLU A 347 7.43 20.22 18.28
N SER A 348 6.19 19.86 17.93
CA SER A 348 5.17 20.82 17.48
C SER A 348 4.67 21.75 18.60
N LEU A 349 4.70 21.32 19.85
CA LEU A 349 4.36 22.17 21.01
C LEU A 349 5.56 23.01 21.45
N ASN A 350 6.77 22.46 21.43
CA ASN A 350 8.00 23.20 21.75
C ASN A 350 8.35 24.28 20.72
N SER A 351 7.89 24.13 19.47
CA SER A 351 8.05 25.19 18.46
C SER A 351 7.08 26.36 18.65
N ARG A 352 6.12 26.23 19.57
CA ARG A 352 5.23 27.30 20.05
C ARG A 352 5.77 27.86 21.37
N ASP A 353 5.31 29.04 21.76
CA ASP A 353 5.74 29.72 22.99
C ASP A 353 5.10 29.11 24.25
N HIS A 354 5.35 27.81 24.48
CA HIS A 354 4.87 27.06 25.63
C HIS A 354 6.03 26.33 26.31
N ARG A 355 6.00 26.26 27.65
CA ARG A 355 6.90 25.37 28.39
C ARG A 355 6.32 23.95 28.43
N VAL A 356 6.90 23.01 27.69
CA VAL A 356 6.43 21.62 27.66
C VAL A 356 7.31 20.71 28.51
N ASP A 357 6.73 20.05 29.51
CA ASP A 357 7.36 18.92 30.20
C ASP A 357 6.77 17.62 29.65
N TRP A 358 7.63 16.72 29.16
CA TRP A 358 7.19 15.44 28.62
C TRP A 358 7.55 14.26 29.53
N ALA A 359 6.62 13.31 29.65
CA ALA A 359 6.85 12.00 30.22
C ALA A 359 6.27 10.91 29.32
N GLN A 360 7.01 9.81 29.14
CA GLN A 360 6.55 8.68 28.31
C GLN A 360 5.27 8.03 28.86
N GLY A 361 5.14 7.94 30.20
CA GLY A 361 4.06 7.24 30.87
C GLY A 361 4.25 5.72 30.85
N CYS A 362 3.98 5.07 29.71
CA CYS A 362 4.05 3.61 29.56
C CYS A 362 4.79 3.16 28.28
N SER A 363 5.14 1.88 28.24
CA SER A 363 5.63 1.22 27.02
C SER A 363 4.47 0.56 26.27
N ILE A 364 4.46 0.72 24.95
CA ILE A 364 3.47 0.12 24.03
C ILE A 364 4.12 -0.64 22.88
N SER A 365 5.41 -0.97 23.01
CA SER A 365 6.15 -1.67 21.97
C SER A 365 5.58 -3.08 21.79
N ARG A 366 5.10 -3.38 20.58
CA ARG A 366 4.64 -4.73 20.21
C ARG A 366 5.77 -5.76 20.27
N PHE A 367 6.98 -5.34 19.92
CA PHE A 367 8.19 -6.15 19.94
C PHE A 367 9.17 -5.58 20.96
N HIS A 368 10.10 -6.41 21.44
CA HIS A 368 11.21 -5.92 22.23
C HIS A 368 12.00 -4.86 21.44
N PRO A 369 12.46 -3.79 22.11
CA PRO A 369 13.31 -2.81 21.44
C PRO A 369 14.56 -3.51 20.90
N SER A 370 14.92 -3.16 19.67
CA SER A 370 16.12 -3.66 19.02
C SER A 370 17.34 -3.41 19.90
N VAL A 371 18.25 -4.38 19.97
CA VAL A 371 19.50 -4.20 20.70
C VAL A 371 20.27 -3.08 20.01
N ARG A 372 20.54 -2.00 20.74
CA ARG A 372 21.31 -0.86 20.25
C ARG A 372 22.78 -1.07 20.60
N GLY A 373 23.65 -0.69 19.67
CA GLY A 373 25.09 -0.92 19.78
C GLY A 373 25.73 -0.81 18.41
N GLU A 374 27.06 -0.81 18.37
CA GLU A 374 27.77 -0.90 17.09
C GLU A 374 27.85 -2.39 16.71
N PHE A 375 27.25 -2.71 15.57
CA PHE A 375 27.25 -4.05 14.99
C PHE A 375 27.95 -3.97 13.64
N THR A 376 28.86 -4.91 13.38
CA THR A 376 29.35 -5.21 12.04
C THR A 376 28.61 -6.44 11.54
N LEU A 377 27.96 -6.31 10.40
CA LEU A 377 27.30 -7.40 9.68
C LEU A 377 28.13 -7.73 8.44
N ASP A 378 28.75 -8.89 8.44
CA ASP A 378 29.40 -9.45 7.25
C ASP A 378 28.40 -10.36 6.56
N VAL A 379 27.89 -9.93 5.41
CA VAL A 379 26.85 -10.61 4.65
C VAL A 379 27.47 -11.25 3.41
N VAL A 380 27.08 -12.50 3.12
CA VAL A 380 27.51 -13.24 1.92
C VAL A 380 26.28 -13.86 1.27
N ASP A 381 26.06 -13.60 -0.02
CA ASP A 381 24.97 -14.22 -0.76
C ASP A 381 25.33 -15.59 -1.35
N GLU A 382 24.35 -16.28 -1.89
CA GLU A 382 24.52 -17.61 -2.52
C GLU A 382 25.45 -17.62 -3.75
N HIS A 383 25.78 -16.44 -4.29
CA HIS A 383 26.71 -16.25 -5.41
C HIS A 383 28.12 -15.84 -4.96
N GLY A 384 28.35 -15.72 -3.64
CA GLY A 384 29.64 -15.36 -3.06
C GLY A 384 29.92 -13.85 -3.04
N VAL A 385 28.93 -13.01 -3.35
CA VAL A 385 29.03 -11.56 -3.17
C VAL A 385 29.05 -11.29 -1.67
N SER A 386 30.03 -10.49 -1.20
CA SER A 386 30.16 -10.17 0.23
C SER A 386 30.23 -8.68 0.49
N VAL A 387 29.57 -8.25 1.58
CA VAL A 387 29.56 -6.86 2.05
C VAL A 387 29.64 -6.81 3.57
N SER A 388 30.40 -5.85 4.10
CA SER A 388 30.43 -5.54 5.53
C SER A 388 29.63 -4.26 5.80
N LEU A 389 28.61 -4.35 6.64
CA LEU A 389 27.71 -3.26 6.99
C LEU A 389 27.87 -2.89 8.46
N THR A 390 28.00 -1.61 8.78
CA THR A 390 27.91 -1.14 10.16
C THR A 390 26.47 -0.75 10.48
N LYS A 391 25.90 -1.32 11.54
CA LYS A 391 24.57 -0.98 12.05
C LYS A 391 24.64 -0.49 13.50
N THR A 392 23.79 0.47 13.84
CA THR A 392 23.64 1.00 15.21
C THR A 392 22.52 0.31 16.00
N SER A 393 21.74 -0.54 15.35
CA SER A 393 20.73 -1.41 15.94
C SER A 393 20.70 -2.74 15.21
N LEU A 394 20.44 -3.82 15.95
CA LEU A 394 20.22 -5.13 15.36
C LEU A 394 18.74 -5.36 15.10
N ASP A 395 18.36 -5.19 13.83
CA ASP A 395 17.04 -5.52 13.30
C ASP A 395 17.21 -6.63 12.25
N ALA A 396 16.76 -7.85 12.57
CA ALA A 396 16.94 -9.05 11.74
C ALA A 396 15.74 -9.31 10.81
N PHE A 397 15.11 -8.24 10.31
CA PHE A 397 14.01 -8.33 9.36
C PHE A 397 14.36 -7.52 8.11
N TRP A 398 14.44 -8.20 6.97
CA TRP A 398 14.88 -7.62 5.69
C TRP A 398 13.71 -7.69 4.71
N GLN A 399 13.28 -6.53 4.21
CA GLN A 399 12.28 -6.44 3.13
C GLN A 399 12.92 -6.21 1.76
N ASP A 400 14.14 -5.67 1.75
CA ASP A 400 15.02 -5.53 0.60
C ASP A 400 16.32 -6.33 0.88
N GLY A 401 17.10 -6.60 -0.16
CA GLY A 401 18.44 -7.17 -0.02
C GLY A 401 19.38 -6.27 0.79
N PRO A 402 20.52 -6.78 1.31
CA PRO A 402 21.48 -6.00 2.08
C PRO A 402 22.04 -4.80 1.30
N THR A 403 22.18 -4.97 -0.02
CA THR A 403 22.50 -3.95 -1.02
C THR A 403 21.74 -4.28 -2.31
N ASP A 404 21.67 -3.34 -3.25
CA ASP A 404 20.98 -3.49 -4.54
C ASP A 404 21.58 -4.61 -5.42
N GLU A 405 22.82 -5.03 -5.14
CA GLU A 405 23.59 -5.99 -5.94
C GLU A 405 23.52 -7.43 -5.42
N MET A 406 22.95 -7.65 -4.23
CA MET A 406 22.94 -8.97 -3.57
C MET A 406 21.63 -9.74 -3.77
N SER A 407 21.73 -11.07 -3.88
CA SER A 407 20.55 -11.96 -3.86
C SER A 407 19.77 -11.84 -2.54
N MET A 408 18.48 -12.19 -2.57
CA MET A 408 17.63 -12.32 -1.37
C MET A 408 17.98 -13.56 -0.53
N THR A 409 18.76 -14.49 -1.08
CA THR A 409 19.31 -15.63 -0.34
C THR A 409 20.72 -15.31 0.11
N PHE A 410 20.89 -15.02 1.40
CA PHE A 410 22.19 -14.68 1.98
C PHE A 410 22.34 -15.15 3.43
N GLY A 411 23.59 -15.38 3.84
CA GLY A 411 23.98 -15.56 5.23
C GLY A 411 24.60 -14.29 5.79
N ALA A 412 24.42 -14.02 7.08
CA ALA A 412 25.04 -12.89 7.75
C ALA A 412 25.75 -13.32 9.04
N THR A 413 26.99 -12.89 9.22
CA THR A 413 27.71 -12.97 10.51
C THR A 413 27.60 -11.62 11.19
N ILE A 414 27.11 -11.62 12.43
CA ILE A 414 26.96 -10.40 13.23
C ILE A 414 28.06 -10.38 14.29
N GLN A 415 28.83 -9.30 14.31
CA GLN A 415 29.84 -9.02 15.33
C GLN A 415 29.44 -7.75 16.09
N SER A 416 29.60 -7.74 17.41
CA SER A 416 29.37 -6.54 18.22
C SER A 416 30.21 -6.56 19.49
N LYS A 417 30.55 -5.38 20.01
CA LYS A 417 31.03 -5.20 21.38
C LYS A 417 29.88 -4.69 22.24
N LEU A 418 29.25 -5.61 22.97
CA LEU A 418 28.20 -5.28 23.95
C LEU A 418 28.83 -5.05 25.32
N SER A 419 28.73 -3.83 25.84
CA SER A 419 29.02 -3.54 27.24
C SER A 419 27.78 -3.83 28.08
N ILE A 420 27.76 -4.99 28.75
CA ILE A 420 26.69 -5.38 29.67
C ILE A 420 27.03 -4.81 31.06
N TYR A 421 26.29 -3.80 31.50
CA TYR A 421 26.38 -3.32 32.88
C TYR A 421 25.54 -4.22 33.78
N MET A 422 26.19 -5.10 34.54
CA MET A 422 25.53 -5.87 35.60
C MET A 422 25.41 -4.99 36.85
N ILE A 423 24.19 -4.56 37.18
CA ILE A 423 23.91 -3.88 38.45
C ILE A 423 23.62 -4.96 39.48
N LEU A 424 24.58 -5.20 40.39
CA LEU A 424 24.37 -5.99 41.59
C LEU A 424 23.49 -5.20 42.55
N ASN A 425 22.24 -5.61 42.72
CA ASN A 425 21.36 -5.04 43.73
C ASN A 425 21.78 -5.58 45.11
N GLN A 426 22.75 -4.94 45.77
CA GLN A 426 23.02 -5.18 47.19
C GLN A 426 21.99 -4.44 48.04
N SER A 427 20.81 -5.04 48.20
CA SER A 427 19.88 -4.65 49.26
C SER A 427 19.18 -5.90 49.81
N LEU A 428 19.86 -6.60 50.71
CA LEU A 428 19.28 -7.47 51.74
C LEU A 428 20.38 -7.80 52.78
N SER A 429 20.79 -6.80 53.55
CA SER A 429 21.50 -6.99 54.81
C SER A 429 21.16 -5.87 55.79
N ALA A 430 19.93 -5.90 56.27
CA ALA A 430 19.51 -5.32 57.55
C ALA A 430 18.09 -5.83 57.85
N LEU A 431 17.99 -7.03 58.44
CA LEU A 431 16.92 -7.48 59.34
C LEU A 431 17.30 -8.90 59.80
N GLY A 432 17.78 -8.99 61.04
CA GLY A 432 18.29 -10.19 61.70
C GLY A 432 19.40 -9.84 62.67
#